data_AF-A0A2G5UFJ4-F1
#
_entry.id   AF-A0A2G5UFJ4-F1
#
_cell.length_a   1.000
_cell.length_b   1.000
_cell.length_c   1.000
_cell.angle_alpha   90.00
_cell.angle_beta   90.00
_cell.angle_gamma   90.00
#
_symmetry.space_group_name_H-M   'P 1'
#
loop_
_entity.id
_entity.type
_entity.pdbx_description
1 polymer ?
#
loop_
_entity_poly.entity_id
_entity_poly.type
_entity_poly.pdbx_seq_one_letter_code
_entity_poly.pdbx_strand_id
1 'polypeptide(L)'
;MSRTMDFSQDVIRFIYDGIKDFKNPENLVMWAEEAKMEIGVEKPAKALYNAIWRRLQKIEKLRGFTLKEKAHLLFIFSVPLSLGIAEEMRKEHWLMDLDDDQRIKWFKTEEGVVYQAVHSKTKKSFKGVLLNDKTKKSDIDGSSIETARVQEESDQLGLDDVLDVEKYENEKLITDDTTENSQQISILQWILQIEKFAKKLQMTEEFQTKTKRAVFLLGITDEMVPYRDFNDIFRVTLRSITKEIKPISYGHSLNLRKLLMQIKDNLESSFGYESMKGAMEVIREECEKLGEEDKIAISIVQSKLNAMMSLLSRTWTVSDNY
;
A
#
# COMPACT_ATOMS: atom_id res chain seq x y z
N MET A 1 -11.76 41.50 -6.05
CA MET A 1 -12.68 40.34 -5.89
C MET A 1 -11.83 39.14 -5.49
N SER A 2 -11.88 38.73 -4.22
CA SER A 2 -11.03 37.68 -3.67
C SER A 2 -11.63 36.31 -3.96
N ARG A 3 -11.09 35.61 -4.96
CA ARG A 3 -11.45 34.22 -5.26
C ARG A 3 -10.63 33.35 -4.30
N THR A 4 -11.22 32.97 -3.17
CA THR A 4 -10.70 31.90 -2.31
C THR A 4 -10.86 30.58 -3.05
N MET A 5 -9.97 30.37 -4.02
CA MET A 5 -9.83 29.18 -4.85
C MET A 5 -9.09 28.12 -4.04
N ASP A 6 -9.59 26.87 -4.04
CA ASP A 6 -8.89 25.74 -3.43
C ASP A 6 -7.65 25.46 -4.28
N PHE A 7 -6.52 26.06 -3.93
CA PHE A 7 -5.25 26.06 -4.67
C PHE A 7 -4.86 24.71 -5.29
N SER A 8 -5.17 23.61 -4.63
CA SER A 8 -4.92 22.27 -5.16
C SER A 8 -5.84 21.83 -6.28
N GLN A 9 -7.07 22.33 -6.35
CA GLN A 9 -8.01 22.02 -7.42
C GLN A 9 -7.51 22.67 -8.70
N ASP A 10 -6.97 23.88 -8.60
CA ASP A 10 -6.33 24.57 -9.73
C ASP A 10 -5.09 23.79 -10.20
N VAL A 11 -4.26 23.30 -9.26
CA VAL A 11 -3.12 22.42 -9.58
C VAL A 11 -3.56 21.10 -10.22
N ILE A 12 -4.58 20.44 -9.67
CA ILE A 12 -5.11 19.18 -10.23
C ILE A 12 -5.71 19.43 -11.61
N ARG A 13 -6.36 20.58 -11.82
CA ARG A 13 -6.90 20.97 -13.13
C ARG A 13 -5.78 21.19 -14.15
N PHE A 14 -4.74 21.93 -13.79
CA PHE A 14 -3.57 22.10 -14.65
C PHE A 14 -2.96 20.75 -15.04
N ILE A 15 -2.76 19.85 -14.08
CA ILE A 15 -2.24 18.51 -14.34
C ILE A 15 -3.19 17.74 -15.27
N TYR A 16 -4.49 17.76 -14.97
CA TYR A 16 -5.51 17.08 -15.78
C TYR A 16 -5.49 17.54 -17.24
N ASP A 17 -5.40 18.85 -17.48
CA ASP A 17 -5.35 19.41 -18.83
C ASP A 17 -4.11 18.93 -19.61
N GLY A 18 -3.00 18.68 -18.90
CA GLY A 18 -1.78 18.11 -19.46
C GLY A 18 -1.83 16.59 -19.71
N ILE A 19 -2.72 15.85 -19.03
CA ILE A 19 -2.79 14.38 -19.15
C ILE A 19 -4.04 13.85 -19.86
N LYS A 20 -5.04 14.69 -20.15
CA LYS A 20 -6.39 14.28 -20.63
C LYS A 20 -6.39 13.33 -21.83
N ASP A 21 -5.37 13.43 -22.69
CA ASP A 21 -5.23 12.61 -23.91
C ASP A 21 -4.38 11.35 -23.70
N PHE A 22 -3.74 11.19 -22.53
CA PHE A 22 -2.96 10.01 -22.19
C PHE A 22 -3.84 8.85 -21.75
N LYS A 23 -3.35 7.64 -22.04
CA LYS A 23 -4.04 6.37 -21.81
C LYS A 23 -3.23 5.37 -21.00
N ASN A 24 -2.03 5.75 -20.58
CA ASN A 24 -1.12 4.91 -19.80
C ASN A 24 -0.83 5.57 -18.44
N PRO A 25 -0.44 4.80 -17.41
CA PRO A 25 -0.13 5.35 -16.11
C PRO A 25 1.04 6.34 -16.15
N GLU A 26 0.85 7.49 -15.52
CA GLU A 26 1.80 8.61 -15.48
C GLU A 26 2.40 8.79 -14.08
N ASN A 27 3.59 9.40 -14.04
CA ASN A 27 4.32 9.68 -12.83
C ASN A 27 3.84 10.98 -12.17
N LEU A 28 3.04 10.85 -11.11
CA LEU A 28 2.49 12.00 -10.40
C LEU A 28 3.56 12.92 -9.77
N VAL A 29 4.75 12.40 -9.41
CA VAL A 29 5.83 13.23 -8.85
C VAL A 29 6.34 14.20 -9.92
N MET A 30 6.59 13.71 -11.13
CA MET A 30 7.02 14.55 -12.26
C MET A 30 5.95 15.59 -12.62
N TRP A 31 4.66 15.20 -12.61
CA TRP A 31 3.56 16.15 -12.82
C TRP A 31 3.44 17.20 -11.70
N ALA A 32 3.75 16.84 -10.45
CA ALA A 32 3.80 17.80 -9.35
C ALA A 32 5.00 18.76 -9.48
N GLU A 33 6.14 18.30 -9.98
CA GLU A 33 7.28 19.18 -10.29
C GLU A 33 6.97 20.15 -11.42
N GLU A 34 6.34 19.68 -12.50
CA GLU A 34 5.91 20.52 -13.62
C GLU A 34 4.94 21.61 -13.14
N ALA A 35 3.89 21.22 -12.42
CA ALA A 35 2.92 22.15 -11.87
C ALA A 35 3.55 23.15 -10.91
N LYS A 36 4.60 22.75 -10.18
CA LYS A 36 5.36 23.66 -9.33
C LYS A 36 6.04 24.76 -10.16
N MET A 37 6.70 24.39 -11.26
CA MET A 37 7.43 25.33 -12.12
C MET A 37 6.48 26.28 -12.85
N GLU A 38 5.42 25.75 -13.44
CA GLU A 38 4.50 26.50 -14.29
C GLU A 38 3.54 27.40 -13.50
N ILE A 39 3.05 26.94 -12.35
CA ILE A 39 2.09 27.70 -11.52
C ILE A 39 2.84 28.61 -10.51
N GLY A 40 4.15 28.48 -10.39
CA GLY A 40 4.96 29.27 -9.46
C GLY A 40 4.72 28.88 -7.99
N VAL A 41 4.58 27.58 -7.70
CA VAL A 41 4.30 27.09 -6.35
C VAL A 41 5.57 27.11 -5.50
N GLU A 42 5.58 27.86 -4.40
CA GLU A 42 6.74 27.92 -3.49
C GLU A 42 7.01 26.61 -2.74
N LYS A 43 5.97 25.79 -2.53
CA LYS A 43 6.09 24.52 -1.79
C LYS A 43 6.99 23.51 -2.53
N PRO A 44 7.71 22.64 -1.79
CA PRO A 44 8.44 21.53 -2.40
C PRO A 44 7.53 20.62 -3.23
N ALA A 45 8.03 20.09 -4.34
CA ALA A 45 7.26 19.21 -5.23
C ALA A 45 6.71 17.98 -4.50
N LYS A 46 7.47 17.42 -3.54
CA LYS A 46 7.02 16.32 -2.68
C LYS A 46 5.80 16.70 -1.82
N ALA A 47 5.78 17.92 -1.28
CA ALA A 47 4.64 18.41 -0.50
C ALA A 47 3.41 18.62 -1.39
N LEU A 48 3.62 19.09 -2.62
CA LEU A 48 2.55 19.24 -3.62
C LEU A 48 1.99 17.88 -4.04
N TYR A 49 2.87 16.91 -4.34
CA TYR A 49 2.53 15.51 -4.60
C TYR A 49 1.65 14.94 -3.48
N ASN A 50 2.06 15.06 -2.22
CA ASN A 50 1.30 14.53 -1.08
C ASN A 50 -0.08 15.19 -0.97
N ALA A 51 -0.17 16.50 -1.26
CA ALA A 51 -1.44 17.23 -1.24
C ALA A 51 -2.38 16.81 -2.38
N ILE A 52 -1.85 16.51 -3.56
CA ILE A 52 -2.61 15.98 -4.70
C ILE A 52 -3.06 14.55 -4.41
N TRP A 53 -2.15 13.67 -3.99
CA TRP A 53 -2.43 12.26 -3.71
C TRP A 53 -3.57 12.09 -2.70
N ARG A 54 -3.53 12.83 -1.57
CA ARG A 54 -4.60 12.80 -0.56
C ARG A 54 -5.96 13.25 -1.11
N ARG A 55 -5.98 14.14 -2.11
CA ARG A 55 -7.22 14.57 -2.77
C ARG A 55 -7.72 13.54 -3.77
N LEU A 56 -6.83 12.88 -4.51
CA LEU A 56 -7.20 11.76 -5.38
C LEU A 56 -7.73 10.56 -4.59
N GLN A 57 -7.23 10.31 -3.37
CA GLN A 57 -7.81 9.29 -2.48
C GLN A 57 -9.24 9.59 -2.00
N LYS A 58 -9.70 10.84 -2.13
CA LYS A 58 -11.04 11.30 -1.77
C LYS A 58 -11.71 11.97 -2.97
N ILE A 59 -11.51 11.40 -4.16
CA ILE A 59 -11.85 12.06 -5.44
C ILE A 59 -13.33 12.34 -5.60
N GLU A 60 -14.20 11.62 -4.90
CA GLU A 60 -15.63 11.89 -4.86
C GLU A 60 -15.92 13.33 -4.40
N LYS A 61 -15.09 13.87 -3.48
CA LYS A 61 -15.20 15.24 -2.94
C LYS A 61 -14.59 16.31 -3.85
N LEU A 62 -13.88 15.92 -4.91
CA LEU A 62 -13.24 16.85 -5.84
C LEU A 62 -14.31 17.56 -6.68
N ARG A 63 -14.44 18.88 -6.49
CA ARG A 63 -15.42 19.72 -7.19
C ARG A 63 -14.88 20.22 -8.53
N GLY A 64 -15.78 20.49 -9.47
CA GLY A 64 -15.42 21.01 -10.79
C GLY A 64 -15.00 19.95 -11.79
N PHE A 65 -14.91 18.67 -11.41
CA PHE A 65 -14.58 17.57 -12.31
C PHE A 65 -15.81 16.68 -12.56
N THR A 66 -16.01 16.27 -13.81
CA THR A 66 -16.99 15.25 -14.20
C THR A 66 -16.54 13.88 -13.71
N LEU A 67 -17.48 12.92 -13.65
CA LEU A 67 -17.16 11.55 -13.25
C LEU A 67 -16.10 10.90 -14.14
N LYS A 68 -16.09 11.23 -15.43
CA LYS A 68 -15.11 10.73 -16.42
C LYS A 68 -13.72 11.31 -16.19
N GLU A 69 -13.63 12.60 -15.90
CA GLU A 69 -12.35 13.22 -15.55
C GLU A 69 -11.80 12.64 -14.24
N LYS A 70 -12.66 12.40 -13.24
CA LYS A 70 -12.27 11.74 -11.97
C LYS A 70 -11.76 10.31 -12.20
N ALA A 71 -12.50 9.50 -12.95
CA ALA A 71 -12.10 8.12 -13.25
C ALA A 71 -10.77 8.09 -14.03
N HIS A 72 -10.58 9.00 -14.97
CA HIS A 72 -9.34 9.15 -15.72
C HIS A 72 -8.16 9.55 -14.83
N LEU A 73 -8.34 10.48 -13.89
CA LEU A 73 -7.32 10.83 -12.89
C LEU A 73 -6.90 9.64 -12.02
N LEU A 74 -7.87 8.85 -11.53
CA LEU A 74 -7.57 7.65 -10.74
C LEU A 74 -6.79 6.62 -11.56
N PHE A 75 -7.23 6.40 -12.79
CA PHE A 75 -6.60 5.48 -13.73
C PHE A 75 -5.16 5.91 -14.05
N ILE A 76 -4.96 7.13 -14.54
CA ILE A 76 -3.63 7.61 -14.95
C ILE A 76 -2.64 7.61 -13.79
N PHE A 77 -3.06 7.96 -12.57
CA PHE A 77 -2.12 8.00 -11.44
C PHE A 77 -2.06 6.71 -10.61
N SER A 78 -2.71 5.63 -11.08
CA SER A 78 -2.74 4.34 -10.38
C SER A 78 -3.26 4.47 -8.94
N VAL A 79 -4.30 5.27 -8.73
CA VAL A 79 -4.90 5.51 -7.41
C VAL A 79 -5.98 4.45 -7.14
N PRO A 80 -5.98 3.78 -5.98
CA PRO A 80 -7.03 2.83 -5.62
C PRO A 80 -8.42 3.49 -5.63
N LEU A 81 -9.39 2.76 -6.15
CA LEU A 81 -10.79 3.18 -6.22
C LEU A 81 -11.40 3.20 -4.83
N SER A 82 -11.98 4.33 -4.42
CA SER A 82 -12.75 4.43 -3.18
C SER A 82 -14.16 3.85 -3.37
N LEU A 83 -14.80 3.39 -2.29
CA LEU A 83 -16.17 2.90 -2.35
C LEU A 83 -17.15 3.96 -2.90
N GLY A 84 -16.98 5.22 -2.48
CA GLY A 84 -17.88 6.31 -2.86
C GLY A 84 -17.91 6.56 -4.37
N ILE A 85 -16.74 6.67 -5.00
CA ILE A 85 -16.67 6.88 -6.46
C ILE A 85 -17.07 5.63 -7.24
N ALA A 86 -16.81 4.43 -6.71
CA ALA A 86 -17.25 3.17 -7.32
C ALA A 86 -18.79 3.08 -7.40
N GLU A 87 -19.48 3.52 -6.35
CA GLU A 87 -20.95 3.59 -6.35
C GLU A 87 -21.49 4.60 -7.37
N GLU A 88 -20.86 5.77 -7.52
CA GLU A 88 -21.23 6.75 -8.55
C GLU A 88 -21.10 6.17 -9.96
N MET A 89 -19.99 5.51 -10.27
CA MET A 89 -19.77 4.87 -11.58
C MET A 89 -20.75 3.74 -11.87
N ARG A 90 -21.15 2.96 -10.85
CA ARG A 90 -22.18 1.91 -11.02
C ARG A 90 -23.57 2.47 -11.29
N LYS A 91 -23.93 3.61 -10.68
CA LYS A 91 -25.22 4.29 -10.92
C LYS A 91 -25.35 4.77 -12.37
N GLU A 92 -24.23 5.15 -12.98
CA GLU A 92 -24.14 5.52 -14.40
C GLU A 92 -23.99 4.29 -15.32
N HIS A 93 -24.18 3.06 -14.81
CA HIS A 93 -24.08 1.81 -15.56
C HIS A 93 -22.71 1.52 -16.20
N TRP A 94 -21.61 2.04 -15.62
CA TRP A 94 -20.27 1.76 -16.15
C TRP A 94 -19.83 0.34 -15.81
N LEU A 95 -19.11 -0.28 -16.76
CA LEU A 95 -18.41 -1.53 -16.53
C LEU A 95 -16.96 -1.24 -16.16
N MET A 96 -16.39 -2.00 -15.22
CA MET A 96 -15.00 -1.84 -14.82
C MET A 96 -14.43 -3.14 -14.27
N ASP A 97 -13.12 -3.26 -14.36
CA ASP A 97 -12.33 -4.29 -13.70
C ASP A 97 -11.25 -3.63 -12.85
N LEU A 98 -10.97 -4.21 -11.69
CA LEU A 98 -10.00 -3.70 -10.74
C LEU A 98 -8.85 -4.70 -10.61
N ASP A 99 -7.65 -4.20 -10.32
CA ASP A 99 -6.55 -5.06 -9.88
C ASP A 99 -6.64 -5.38 -8.38
N ASP A 100 -5.69 -6.18 -7.91
CA ASP A 100 -5.64 -6.64 -6.53
C ASP A 100 -5.41 -5.48 -5.52
N ASP A 101 -4.88 -4.34 -5.98
CA ASP A 101 -4.73 -3.10 -5.23
C ASP A 101 -5.98 -2.19 -5.32
N GLN A 102 -7.08 -2.68 -5.89
CA GLN A 102 -8.32 -1.94 -6.15
C GLN A 102 -8.17 -0.76 -7.13
N ARG A 103 -7.15 -0.77 -8.01
CA ARG A 103 -6.97 0.25 -9.05
C ARG A 103 -7.69 -0.15 -10.33
N ILE A 104 -8.13 0.82 -11.12
CA ILE A 104 -8.93 0.57 -12.33
C ILE A 104 -8.05 -0.02 -13.44
N LYS A 105 -8.11 -1.33 -13.69
CA LYS A 105 -7.42 -1.95 -14.85
C LYS A 105 -8.01 -1.49 -16.17
N TRP A 106 -9.33 -1.44 -16.22
CA TRP A 106 -10.07 -0.82 -17.30
C TRP A 106 -11.47 -0.43 -16.86
N PHE A 107 -12.06 0.52 -17.59
CA PHE A 107 -13.46 0.87 -17.45
C PHE A 107 -14.07 1.18 -18.82
N LYS A 108 -15.37 1.00 -18.96
CA LYS A 108 -16.14 1.26 -20.17
C LYS A 108 -17.39 2.08 -19.82
N THR A 109 -17.57 3.18 -20.55
CA THR A 109 -18.78 4.02 -20.50
C THR A 109 -19.77 3.62 -21.60
N GLU A 110 -21.02 4.11 -21.54
CA GLU A 110 -22.00 3.92 -22.62
C GLU A 110 -21.50 4.48 -23.98
N GLU A 111 -20.71 5.55 -23.94
CA GLU A 111 -20.03 6.14 -25.11
C GLU A 111 -18.91 5.25 -25.69
N GLY A 112 -18.60 4.13 -25.04
CA GLY A 112 -17.60 3.17 -25.50
C GLY A 112 -16.15 3.55 -25.20
N VAL A 113 -15.89 4.55 -24.36
CA VAL A 113 -14.53 4.93 -23.98
C VAL A 113 -13.94 3.87 -23.06
N VAL A 114 -12.85 3.25 -23.50
CA VAL A 114 -12.09 2.23 -22.77
C VAL A 114 -10.66 2.74 -22.56
N TYR A 115 -10.28 2.89 -21.29
CA TYR A 115 -8.87 2.97 -20.89
C TYR A 115 -8.49 1.61 -20.33
N GLN A 116 -7.34 1.07 -20.73
CA GLN A 116 -6.85 -0.22 -20.26
C GLN A 116 -5.34 -0.11 -20.03
N ALA A 117 -4.89 -0.43 -18.82
CA ALA A 117 -3.46 -0.46 -18.51
C ALA A 117 -3.16 -1.47 -17.40
N VAL A 118 -1.89 -1.90 -17.38
CA VAL A 118 -1.31 -2.60 -16.24
C VAL A 118 -0.65 -1.56 -15.36
N HIS A 119 -1.13 -1.40 -14.12
CA HIS A 119 -0.50 -0.49 -13.17
C HIS A 119 0.79 -1.09 -12.64
N SER A 120 1.85 -0.29 -12.66
CA SER A 120 3.13 -0.64 -12.06
C SER A 120 3.61 0.53 -11.18
N LYS A 121 4.33 0.19 -10.12
CA LYS A 121 5.03 1.19 -9.30
C LYS A 121 6.24 1.78 -10.02
N THR A 122 6.91 0.98 -10.86
CA THR A 122 8.17 1.34 -11.53
C THR A 122 7.97 1.72 -13.00
N LYS A 123 7.02 1.09 -13.70
CA LYS A 123 6.73 1.38 -15.11
C LYS A 123 5.68 2.48 -15.22
N LYS A 124 6.10 3.73 -15.02
CA LYS A 124 5.26 4.92 -15.22
C LYS A 124 5.83 5.79 -16.31
N SER A 125 4.95 6.47 -17.04
CA SER A 125 5.34 7.42 -18.08
C SER A 125 5.38 8.84 -17.55
N PHE A 126 6.06 9.75 -18.24
CA PHE A 126 5.89 11.19 -18.08
C PHE A 126 5.72 11.82 -19.46
N LYS A 127 4.62 12.54 -19.65
CA LYS A 127 4.21 13.09 -20.96
C LYS A 127 4.15 11.99 -22.04
N GLY A 128 3.72 10.78 -21.65
CA GLY A 128 3.64 9.61 -22.54
C GLY A 128 4.96 8.88 -22.80
N VAL A 129 6.10 9.37 -22.29
CA VAL A 129 7.40 8.70 -22.42
C VAL A 129 7.61 7.80 -21.21
N LEU A 130 7.81 6.49 -21.44
CA LEU A 130 8.07 5.54 -20.37
C LEU A 130 9.37 5.90 -19.64
N LEU A 131 9.30 6.05 -18.31
CA LEU A 131 10.48 6.27 -17.49
C LEU A 131 11.21 4.93 -17.30
N ASN A 132 12.50 4.94 -17.56
CA ASN A 132 13.45 3.88 -17.24
C ASN A 132 14.40 4.37 -16.13
N ASP A 133 15.07 3.48 -15.41
CA ASP A 133 15.90 3.82 -14.23
C ASP A 133 17.04 4.83 -14.51
N LYS A 134 17.26 5.18 -15.79
CA LYS A 134 18.27 6.13 -16.26
C LYS A 134 17.70 7.44 -16.83
N THR A 135 16.38 7.63 -16.96
CA THR A 135 15.84 8.85 -17.57
C THR A 135 16.04 10.04 -16.64
N LYS A 136 16.93 10.97 -17.03
CA LYS A 136 17.06 12.26 -16.35
C LYS A 136 16.08 13.26 -16.97
N LYS A 137 15.61 14.21 -16.18
CA LYS A 137 14.68 15.27 -16.63
C LYS A 137 15.22 16.07 -17.83
N SER A 138 16.54 16.18 -17.97
CA SER A 138 17.24 16.78 -19.11
C SER A 138 16.97 16.08 -20.45
N ASP A 139 16.59 14.80 -20.43
CA ASP A 139 16.49 13.96 -21.62
C ASP A 139 15.11 14.06 -22.29
N ILE A 140 14.13 14.67 -21.59
CA ILE A 140 12.73 14.79 -22.02
C ILE A 140 12.46 16.16 -22.67
N ASP A 141 13.29 17.17 -22.38
CA ASP A 141 13.09 18.56 -22.83
C ASP A 141 13.63 18.84 -24.26
N GLY A 142 14.10 17.79 -24.96
CA GLY A 142 14.73 17.89 -26.28
C GLY A 142 14.19 16.89 -27.31
N SER A 143 12.99 17.16 -27.83
CA SER A 143 12.42 16.66 -29.11
C SER A 143 12.98 15.35 -29.71
N SER A 144 12.18 14.28 -29.68
CA SER A 144 11.64 13.62 -30.89
C SER A 144 10.56 12.60 -30.50
N ILE A 145 9.33 12.87 -30.94
CA ILE A 145 8.22 11.92 -30.89
C ILE A 145 8.52 10.83 -31.93
N GLU A 146 8.91 9.64 -31.49
CA GLU A 146 8.73 8.43 -32.27
C GLU A 146 7.90 7.42 -31.48
N THR A 147 6.67 7.26 -31.93
CA THR A 147 5.81 6.11 -31.65
C THR A 147 6.55 4.81 -31.92
N ALA A 148 6.83 4.03 -30.87
CA ALA A 148 7.28 2.65 -31.02
C ALA A 148 6.32 1.70 -30.29
N ARG A 149 5.83 0.74 -31.08
CA ARG A 149 4.97 -0.39 -30.73
C ARG A 149 5.72 -1.35 -29.81
N VAL A 150 4.92 -2.11 -29.06
CA VAL A 150 5.23 -3.30 -28.25
C VAL A 150 6.51 -4.03 -28.65
N GLN A 151 7.41 -4.26 -27.68
CA GLN A 151 8.14 -5.52 -27.53
C GLN A 151 8.60 -5.68 -26.07
N GLU A 152 8.43 -6.90 -25.56
CA GLU A 152 8.96 -7.41 -24.30
C GLU A 152 10.50 -7.48 -24.33
N GLU A 153 11.17 -7.13 -23.23
CA GLU A 153 11.97 -8.05 -22.40
C GLU A 153 12.86 -7.31 -21.39
N SER A 154 13.03 -8.02 -20.27
CA SER A 154 14.11 -8.12 -19.28
C SER A 154 15.00 -6.93 -18.85
N ASP A 155 15.13 -6.92 -17.53
CA ASP A 155 16.35 -6.72 -16.75
C ASP A 155 16.92 -5.32 -16.47
N GLN A 156 16.93 -5.08 -15.14
CA GLN A 156 18.06 -4.66 -14.32
C GLN A 156 18.16 -3.20 -13.81
N LEU A 157 17.98 -3.14 -12.49
CA LEU A 157 18.74 -2.41 -11.46
C LEU A 157 18.36 -0.97 -11.10
N GLY A 158 18.10 -0.77 -9.80
CA GLY A 158 18.46 0.45 -9.10
C GLY A 158 17.38 0.93 -8.13
N LEU A 159 17.35 0.39 -6.91
CA LEU A 159 16.51 0.92 -5.85
C LEU A 159 17.39 1.68 -4.85
N ASP A 160 17.50 2.99 -5.06
CA ASP A 160 17.89 3.93 -4.03
C ASP A 160 16.66 4.78 -3.65
N ASP A 161 16.48 4.86 -2.33
CA ASP A 161 15.71 5.81 -1.53
C ASP A 161 14.18 5.91 -1.69
N VAL A 162 13.45 5.62 -0.60
CA VAL A 162 12.77 6.63 0.22
C VAL A 162 12.21 5.93 1.48
N LEU A 163 12.88 6.18 2.61
CA LEU A 163 12.22 6.29 3.91
C LEU A 163 11.58 7.69 4.00
N ASP A 164 10.38 7.77 4.57
CA ASP A 164 10.06 8.85 5.50
C ASP A 164 8.89 8.43 6.39
N VAL A 165 9.28 8.13 7.63
CA VAL A 165 8.45 7.84 8.80
C VAL A 165 7.89 9.15 9.33
N GLU A 166 6.57 9.26 9.50
CA GLU A 166 5.97 10.41 10.17
C GLU A 166 6.33 10.42 11.67
N LYS A 167 6.96 11.53 12.08
CA LYS A 167 7.25 11.99 13.45
C LYS A 167 5.99 12.00 14.33
N TYR A 168 6.05 11.37 15.50
CA TYR A 168 5.26 11.76 16.67
C TYR A 168 6.21 12.39 17.70
N GLU A 169 5.99 13.66 18.03
CA GLU A 169 6.68 14.34 19.13
C GLU A 169 5.97 14.11 20.46
N ASN A 170 6.80 14.10 21.51
CA ASN A 170 6.59 13.65 22.88
C ASN A 170 5.62 14.51 23.70
N GLU A 171 5.08 13.91 24.77
CA GLU A 171 5.23 14.44 26.14
C GLU A 171 4.79 13.43 27.20
N LYS A 172 5.74 12.84 27.94
CA LYS A 172 5.89 13.00 29.40
C LYS A 172 7.08 12.18 29.93
N LEU A 173 8.08 12.89 30.47
CA LEU A 173 9.05 12.33 31.41
C LEU A 173 8.32 11.92 32.69
N ILE A 174 8.46 10.65 33.10
CA ILE A 174 8.66 10.23 34.50
C ILE A 174 9.69 9.08 34.50
N THR A 175 10.49 9.09 35.55
CA THR A 175 11.79 8.50 35.85
C THR A 175 11.79 7.00 36.20
N ASP A 176 12.98 6.41 36.13
CA ASP A 176 13.43 5.13 36.71
C ASP A 176 12.78 3.85 36.19
N ASP A 177 13.46 3.15 35.27
CA ASP A 177 14.13 1.89 35.65
C ASP A 177 15.12 1.46 34.55
N THR A 178 16.41 1.55 34.83
CA THR A 178 17.49 1.18 33.92
C THR A 178 17.65 -0.35 33.87
N THR A 179 16.69 -1.08 33.28
CA THR A 179 16.91 -2.49 32.92
C THR A 179 16.01 -3.11 31.83
N GLU A 180 15.01 -2.42 31.27
CA GLU A 180 14.10 -3.04 30.26
C GLU A 180 14.57 -2.90 28.80
N ASN A 181 15.62 -2.11 28.53
CA ASN A 181 15.92 -1.61 27.18
C ASN A 181 16.82 -2.51 26.29
N SER A 182 17.02 -3.79 26.64
CA SER A 182 17.87 -4.72 25.86
C SER A 182 17.12 -5.88 25.20
N GLN A 183 15.80 -5.95 25.35
CA GLN A 183 15.04 -7.11 24.89
C GLN A 183 14.49 -6.90 23.47
N GLN A 184 14.99 -7.71 22.52
CA GLN A 184 14.69 -7.63 21.10
C GLN A 184 14.17 -8.97 20.58
N ILE A 185 13.28 -8.93 19.58
CA ILE A 185 12.76 -10.08 18.86
C ILE A 185 13.51 -10.27 17.54
N SER A 186 13.82 -11.53 17.22
CA SER A 186 14.31 -11.93 15.90
C SER A 186 13.17 -11.93 14.88
N ILE A 187 13.32 -11.16 13.81
CA ILE A 187 12.38 -11.17 12.68
C ILE A 187 12.49 -12.47 11.90
N LEU A 188 13.66 -13.10 11.81
CA LEU A 188 13.83 -14.43 11.22
C LEU A 188 12.94 -15.47 11.92
N GLN A 189 12.97 -15.51 13.26
CA GLN A 189 12.13 -16.41 14.03
C GLN A 189 10.64 -16.14 13.80
N TRP A 190 10.25 -14.87 13.67
CA TRP A 190 8.87 -14.50 13.41
C TRP A 190 8.43 -14.89 12.00
N ILE A 191 9.24 -14.64 10.99
CA ILE A 191 8.89 -14.98 9.62
C ILE A 191 8.85 -16.49 9.37
N LEU A 192 9.67 -17.28 10.07
CA LEU A 192 9.57 -18.74 10.07
C LEU A 192 8.19 -19.21 10.55
N GLN A 193 7.56 -18.50 11.49
CA GLN A 193 6.18 -18.81 11.91
C GLN A 193 5.18 -18.41 10.83
N ILE A 194 5.34 -17.25 10.20
CA ILE A 194 4.48 -16.81 9.10
C ILE A 194 4.57 -17.78 7.90
N GLU A 195 5.76 -18.27 7.56
CA GLU A 195 5.95 -19.25 6.48
C GLU A 195 5.22 -20.57 6.79
N LYS A 196 5.32 -21.06 8.04
CA LYS A 196 4.55 -22.24 8.49
C LYS A 196 3.05 -22.00 8.39
N PHE A 197 2.57 -20.82 8.81
CA PHE A 197 1.17 -20.45 8.67
C PHE A 197 0.72 -20.39 7.22
N ALA A 198 1.53 -19.80 6.34
CA ALA A 198 1.22 -19.67 4.93
C ALA A 198 1.01 -21.04 4.26
N LYS A 199 1.88 -22.01 4.57
CA LYS A 199 1.74 -23.39 4.10
C LYS A 199 0.51 -24.08 4.70
N LYS A 200 0.36 -24.03 6.04
CA LYS A 200 -0.71 -24.73 6.76
C LYS A 200 -2.10 -24.24 6.34
N LEU A 201 -2.24 -22.93 6.13
CA LEU A 201 -3.51 -22.29 5.77
C LEU A 201 -3.73 -22.24 4.25
N GLN A 202 -2.82 -22.78 3.44
CA GLN A 202 -2.89 -22.75 1.98
C GLN A 202 -3.11 -21.33 1.45
N MET A 203 -2.33 -20.39 1.99
CA MET A 203 -2.28 -19.02 1.46
C MET A 203 -1.79 -19.03 0.00
N THR A 204 -2.04 -17.96 -0.74
CA THR A 204 -1.66 -17.85 -2.17
C THR A 204 -0.19 -18.23 -2.40
N GLU A 205 0.11 -18.86 -3.54
CA GLU A 205 1.49 -19.26 -3.89
C GLU A 205 2.47 -18.08 -3.87
N GLU A 206 2.02 -16.89 -4.27
CA GLU A 206 2.80 -15.65 -4.19
C GLU A 206 3.26 -15.35 -2.75
N PHE A 207 2.31 -15.28 -1.81
CA PHE A 207 2.61 -15.06 -0.39
C PHE A 207 3.49 -16.19 0.20
N GLN A 208 3.25 -17.45 -0.15
CA GLN A 208 4.11 -18.56 0.27
C GLN A 208 5.54 -18.42 -0.29
N THR A 209 5.69 -17.95 -1.53
CA THR A 209 6.99 -17.71 -2.16
C THR A 209 7.71 -16.51 -1.52
N LYS A 210 6.97 -15.44 -1.22
CA LYS A 210 7.48 -14.27 -0.49
C LYS A 210 7.98 -14.64 0.91
N THR A 211 7.23 -15.45 1.66
CA THR A 211 7.66 -15.92 2.99
C THR A 211 8.92 -16.77 2.94
N LYS A 212 9.03 -17.71 1.99
CA LYS A 212 10.25 -18.51 1.77
C LYS A 212 11.47 -17.65 1.46
N ARG A 213 11.30 -16.64 0.60
CA ARG A 213 12.38 -15.71 0.24
C ARG A 213 12.80 -14.85 1.42
N ALA A 214 11.85 -14.32 2.17
CA ALA A 214 12.15 -13.54 3.37
C ALA A 214 12.88 -14.38 4.43
N VAL A 215 12.50 -15.65 4.62
CA VAL A 215 13.25 -16.60 5.48
C VAL A 215 14.69 -16.77 4.99
N PHE A 216 14.90 -16.96 3.69
CA PHE A 216 16.24 -17.10 3.12
C PHE A 216 17.10 -15.86 3.35
N LEU A 217 16.56 -14.66 3.08
CA LEU A 217 17.28 -13.40 3.23
C LEU A 217 17.58 -13.07 4.70
N LEU A 218 16.61 -13.24 5.60
CA LEU A 218 16.80 -13.03 7.04
C LEU A 218 17.70 -14.10 7.68
N GLY A 219 17.85 -15.26 7.04
CA GLY A 219 18.84 -16.27 7.43
C GLY A 219 20.30 -15.82 7.21
N ILE A 220 20.52 -14.83 6.35
CA ILE A 220 21.84 -14.23 6.07
C ILE A 220 22.11 -13.07 7.03
N THR A 221 21.11 -12.24 7.29
CA THR A 221 21.23 -11.11 8.22
C THR A 221 19.89 -10.92 8.93
N ASP A 222 19.81 -11.46 10.14
CA ASP A 222 18.60 -11.34 10.95
C ASP A 222 18.40 -9.88 11.40
N GLU A 223 17.15 -9.46 11.41
CA GLU A 223 16.75 -8.14 11.88
C GLU A 223 16.21 -8.28 13.30
N MET A 224 16.75 -7.47 14.21
CA MET A 224 16.31 -7.44 15.60
C MET A 224 15.42 -6.22 15.81
N VAL A 225 14.21 -6.45 16.32
CA VAL A 225 13.23 -5.38 16.61
C VAL A 225 12.98 -5.30 18.11
N PRO A 226 12.93 -4.12 18.73
CA PRO A 226 12.57 -4.00 20.14
C PRO A 226 11.20 -4.63 20.43
N TYR A 227 11.05 -5.34 21.56
CA TYR A 227 9.77 -5.96 21.90
C TYR A 227 8.60 -4.97 21.95
N ARG A 228 8.86 -3.74 22.38
CA ARG A 228 7.86 -2.67 22.39
C ARG A 228 7.29 -2.41 20.99
N ASP A 229 8.17 -2.20 20.01
CA ASP A 229 7.79 -1.89 18.63
C ASP A 229 7.03 -3.06 18.00
N PHE A 230 7.51 -4.29 18.25
CA PHE A 230 6.81 -5.50 17.83
C PHE A 230 5.40 -5.57 18.43
N ASN A 231 5.25 -5.38 19.74
CA ASN A 231 3.97 -5.45 20.42
C ASN A 231 2.98 -4.36 19.95
N ASP A 232 3.46 -3.15 19.69
CA ASP A 232 2.64 -2.05 19.19
C ASP A 232 2.13 -2.34 17.78
N ILE A 233 3.02 -2.76 16.87
CA ILE A 233 2.66 -3.12 15.49
C ILE A 233 1.77 -4.37 15.46
N PHE A 234 2.06 -5.39 16.27
CA PHE A 234 1.24 -6.59 16.41
C PHE A 234 -0.17 -6.23 16.89
N ARG A 235 -0.29 -5.37 17.91
CA ARG A 235 -1.59 -4.93 18.45
C ARG A 235 -2.44 -4.23 17.41
N VAL A 236 -1.86 -3.29 16.67
CA VAL A 236 -2.57 -2.57 15.59
C VAL A 236 -3.02 -3.56 14.52
N THR A 237 -2.15 -4.49 14.13
CA THR A 237 -2.44 -5.52 13.13
C THR A 237 -3.60 -6.41 13.59
N LEU A 238 -3.54 -6.95 14.81
CA LEU A 238 -4.54 -7.86 15.35
C LEU A 238 -5.93 -7.21 15.45
N ARG A 239 -5.99 -5.97 15.96
CA ARG A 239 -7.23 -5.21 16.03
C ARG A 239 -7.81 -4.88 14.66
N SER A 240 -6.96 -4.75 13.64
CA SER A 240 -7.43 -4.57 12.26
C SER A 240 -8.03 -5.85 11.67
N ILE A 241 -7.49 -7.01 12.06
CA ILE A 241 -8.00 -8.33 11.65
C ILE A 241 -9.37 -8.58 12.29
N THR A 242 -9.52 -8.29 13.58
CA THR A 242 -10.77 -8.51 14.32
C THR A 242 -11.89 -7.54 13.95
N LYS A 243 -11.57 -6.38 13.36
CA LYS A 243 -12.60 -5.46 12.83
C LYS A 243 -13.19 -5.87 11.49
N GLU A 244 -12.52 -6.76 10.76
CA GLU A 244 -12.90 -7.19 9.40
C GLU A 244 -13.73 -8.48 9.40
N ILE A 245 -14.32 -8.85 10.55
CA ILE A 245 -15.19 -10.02 10.69
C ILE A 245 -16.41 -9.82 9.78
N LYS A 246 -16.68 -10.81 8.95
CA LYS A 246 -17.87 -10.84 8.10
C LYS A 246 -18.81 -11.97 8.54
N PRO A 247 -20.13 -11.74 8.56
CA PRO A 247 -21.10 -12.83 8.61
C PRO A 247 -20.88 -13.70 7.37
N ILE A 248 -20.62 -14.99 7.61
CA ILE A 248 -20.47 -16.11 6.66
C ILE A 248 -20.64 -15.70 5.18
N SER A 249 -19.51 -15.53 4.49
CA SER A 249 -19.46 -15.28 3.04
C SER A 249 -18.67 -16.39 2.36
N TYR A 250 -19.18 -16.89 1.24
CA TYR A 250 -18.58 -17.93 0.40
C TYR A 250 -17.12 -17.61 0.05
N GLY A 251 -16.22 -18.57 0.29
CA GLY A 251 -14.77 -18.49 0.06
C GLY A 251 -13.97 -19.30 1.09
N HIS A 252 -12.65 -19.47 0.88
CA HIS A 252 -11.75 -20.05 1.89
C HIS A 252 -11.67 -19.10 3.10
N SER A 253 -12.47 -19.42 4.13
CA SER A 253 -12.57 -18.66 5.39
C SER A 253 -12.03 -19.46 6.56
N LEU A 254 -11.40 -18.78 7.52
CA LEU A 254 -10.88 -19.39 8.75
C LEU A 254 -11.72 -18.97 9.95
N ASN A 255 -11.88 -19.88 10.91
CA ASN A 255 -12.39 -19.52 12.23
C ASN A 255 -11.36 -18.63 12.92
N LEU A 256 -11.73 -17.37 13.19
CA LEU A 256 -10.80 -16.35 13.65
C LEU A 256 -10.27 -16.67 15.06
N ARG A 257 -11.14 -17.13 15.96
CA ARG A 257 -10.75 -17.55 17.31
C ARG A 257 -9.68 -18.66 17.28
N LYS A 258 -9.87 -19.69 16.45
CA LYS A 258 -8.89 -20.79 16.28
C LYS A 258 -7.57 -20.27 15.70
N LEU A 259 -7.61 -19.34 14.74
CA LEU A 259 -6.42 -18.72 14.17
C LEU A 259 -5.62 -17.95 15.22
N LEU A 260 -6.30 -17.12 16.02
CA LEU A 260 -5.67 -16.32 17.08
C LEU A 260 -5.02 -17.19 18.15
N MET A 261 -5.67 -18.29 18.55
CA MET A 261 -5.06 -19.25 19.48
C MET A 261 -3.80 -19.91 18.91
N GLN A 262 -3.80 -20.27 17.62
CA GLN A 262 -2.60 -20.80 16.98
C GLN A 262 -1.46 -19.76 16.92
N ILE A 263 -1.78 -18.48 16.70
CA ILE A 263 -0.78 -17.40 16.74
C ILE A 263 -0.22 -17.27 18.17
N LYS A 264 -1.07 -17.33 19.20
CA LYS A 264 -0.62 -17.30 20.61
C LYS A 264 0.35 -18.43 20.91
N ASP A 265 -0.01 -19.67 20.59
CA ASP A 265 0.82 -20.86 20.88
C ASP A 265 2.17 -20.79 20.14
N ASN A 266 2.17 -20.24 18.92
CA ASN A 266 3.38 -20.05 18.14
C ASN A 266 4.29 -18.94 18.71
N LEU A 267 3.72 -17.84 19.20
CA LEU A 267 4.48 -16.79 19.88
C LEU A 267 5.11 -17.34 21.17
N GLU A 268 4.35 -18.11 21.94
CA GLU A 268 4.80 -18.74 23.19
C GLU A 268 5.98 -19.68 22.95
N SER A 269 5.84 -20.59 21.98
CA SER A 269 6.86 -21.59 21.67
C SER A 269 8.12 -21.00 21.03
N SER A 270 8.00 -19.87 20.31
CA SER A 270 9.13 -19.28 19.57
C SER A 270 9.94 -18.26 20.37
N PHE A 271 9.28 -17.52 21.28
CA PHE A 271 9.89 -16.39 21.98
C PHE A 271 9.77 -16.44 23.51
N GLY A 272 9.01 -17.41 24.03
CA GLY A 272 8.71 -17.56 25.45
C GLY A 272 7.55 -16.68 25.93
N TYR A 273 6.88 -17.15 26.98
CA TYR A 273 5.70 -16.50 27.54
C TYR A 273 5.98 -15.07 28.04
N GLU A 274 7.03 -14.88 28.85
CA GLU A 274 7.32 -13.56 29.44
C GLU A 274 7.63 -12.49 28.38
N SER A 275 8.42 -12.84 27.37
CA SER A 275 8.76 -11.95 26.25
C SER A 275 7.54 -11.48 25.45
N MET A 276 6.57 -12.38 25.26
CA MET A 276 5.40 -12.17 24.40
C MET A 276 4.12 -11.88 25.16
N LYS A 277 4.20 -11.67 26.49
CA LYS A 277 3.04 -11.42 27.34
C LYS A 277 2.15 -10.30 26.81
N GLY A 278 2.74 -9.21 26.31
CA GLY A 278 2.01 -8.09 25.69
C GLY A 278 1.20 -8.49 24.46
N ALA A 279 1.81 -9.24 23.52
CA ALA A 279 1.12 -9.75 22.35
C ALA A 279 0.03 -10.78 22.71
N MET A 280 0.30 -11.67 23.67
CA MET A 280 -0.65 -12.67 24.13
C MET A 280 -1.87 -12.07 24.83
N GLU A 281 -1.67 -11.01 25.61
CA GLU A 281 -2.76 -10.31 26.28
C GLU A 281 -3.69 -9.67 25.26
N VAL A 282 -3.13 -9.07 24.19
CA VAL A 282 -3.95 -8.54 23.09
C VAL A 282 -4.74 -9.66 22.40
N ILE A 283 -4.14 -10.83 22.19
CA ILE A 283 -4.86 -12.00 21.64
C ILE A 283 -5.99 -12.41 22.57
N ARG A 284 -5.77 -12.48 23.89
CA ARG A 284 -6.77 -12.82 24.89
C ARG A 284 -7.94 -11.84 24.85
N GLU A 285 -7.65 -10.53 24.92
CA GLU A 285 -8.65 -9.45 24.85
C GLU A 285 -9.50 -9.52 23.57
N GLU A 286 -8.86 -9.77 22.42
CA GLU A 286 -9.59 -9.86 21.15
C GLU A 286 -10.42 -11.15 21.08
N CYS A 287 -9.89 -12.29 21.55
CA CYS A 287 -10.64 -13.55 21.61
C CYS A 287 -11.90 -13.45 22.49
N GLU A 288 -11.89 -12.68 23.57
CA GLU A 288 -13.08 -12.48 24.41
C GLU A 288 -14.23 -11.77 23.67
N LYS A 289 -13.91 -10.97 22.64
CA LYS A 289 -14.89 -10.22 21.84
C LYS A 289 -15.49 -11.03 20.69
N LEU A 290 -14.89 -12.16 20.33
CA LEU A 290 -15.30 -12.96 19.18
C LEU A 290 -16.45 -13.93 19.50
N GLY A 291 -17.39 -14.08 18.57
CA GLY A 291 -18.31 -15.21 18.54
C GLY A 291 -17.60 -16.54 18.21
N GLU A 292 -18.23 -17.67 18.53
CA GLU A 292 -17.68 -19.00 18.19
C GLU A 292 -17.59 -19.23 16.67
N GLU A 293 -18.48 -18.62 15.90
CA GLU A 293 -18.62 -18.77 14.44
C GLU A 293 -17.99 -17.62 13.64
N ASP A 294 -17.26 -16.71 14.29
CA ASP A 294 -16.63 -15.58 13.59
C ASP A 294 -15.57 -16.06 12.61
N LYS A 295 -15.74 -15.66 11.34
CA LYS A 295 -14.91 -16.07 10.22
C LYS A 295 -14.22 -14.89 9.58
N ILE A 296 -13.02 -15.16 9.06
CA ILE A 296 -12.22 -14.21 8.30
C ILE A 296 -11.73 -14.83 7.00
N ALA A 297 -11.70 -14.04 5.92
CA ALA A 297 -11.12 -14.48 4.65
C ALA A 297 -9.60 -14.58 4.77
N ILE A 298 -9.01 -15.63 4.20
CA ILE A 298 -7.55 -15.84 4.21
C ILE A 298 -6.80 -14.68 3.57
N SER A 299 -7.35 -14.10 2.50
CA SER A 299 -6.76 -12.94 1.81
C SER A 299 -6.63 -11.71 2.72
N ILE A 300 -7.57 -11.49 3.65
CA ILE A 300 -7.49 -10.41 4.63
C ILE A 300 -6.34 -10.68 5.61
N VAL A 301 -6.25 -11.92 6.13
CA VAL A 301 -5.15 -12.32 7.03
C VAL A 301 -3.80 -12.13 6.34
N GLN A 302 -3.66 -12.54 5.09
CA GLN A 302 -2.45 -12.35 4.29
C GLN A 302 -2.09 -10.88 4.14
N SER A 303 -3.05 -10.04 3.75
CA SER A 303 -2.85 -8.60 3.58
C SER A 303 -2.37 -7.94 4.87
N LYS A 304 -2.98 -8.27 6.02
CA LYS A 304 -2.59 -7.72 7.33
C LYS A 304 -1.22 -8.22 7.78
N LEU A 305 -0.91 -9.50 7.59
CA LEU A 305 0.44 -10.03 7.88
C LEU A 305 1.50 -9.37 6.99
N ASN A 306 1.18 -9.14 5.71
CA ASN A 306 2.08 -8.47 4.78
C ASN A 306 2.38 -7.02 5.22
N ALA A 307 1.34 -6.29 5.65
CA ALA A 307 1.47 -4.94 6.16
C ALA A 307 2.29 -4.90 7.46
N MET A 308 2.02 -5.80 8.39
CA MET A 308 2.77 -5.95 9.65
C MET A 308 4.25 -6.17 9.38
N MET A 309 4.58 -7.13 8.50
CA MET A 309 5.96 -7.44 8.17
C MET A 309 6.67 -6.31 7.42
N SER A 310 5.94 -5.51 6.63
CA SER A 310 6.50 -4.33 5.96
C SER A 310 6.89 -3.22 6.95
N LEU A 311 6.22 -3.17 8.12
CA LEU A 311 6.56 -2.23 9.19
C LEU A 311 7.68 -2.76 10.08
N LEU A 312 7.77 -4.08 10.25
CA LEU A 312 8.75 -4.72 11.12
C LEU A 312 10.08 -5.00 10.44
N SER A 313 10.08 -5.24 9.13
CA SER A 313 11.26 -5.74 8.44
C SER A 313 11.50 -5.07 7.11
N ARG A 314 12.72 -4.58 6.94
CA ARG A 314 13.20 -4.02 5.67
C ARG A 314 13.42 -5.14 4.67
N THR A 315 14.00 -6.25 5.11
CA THR A 315 14.19 -7.45 4.28
C THR A 315 12.86 -8.00 3.73
N TRP A 316 11.78 -7.92 4.49
CA TRP A 316 10.44 -8.27 3.99
C TRP A 316 9.96 -7.36 2.86
N THR A 317 10.26 -6.06 2.90
CA THR A 317 9.90 -5.14 1.82
C THR A 317 10.72 -5.38 0.54
N VAL A 318 11.92 -5.95 0.69
CA VAL A 318 12.80 -6.29 -0.44
C VAL A 318 12.41 -7.63 -1.10
N SER A 319 11.76 -8.54 -0.38
CA SER A 319 11.34 -9.84 -0.92
C SER A 319 10.19 -9.76 -1.95
N ASP A 320 9.61 -8.56 -2.14
CA ASP A 320 8.68 -8.22 -3.24
C ASP A 320 9.38 -7.98 -4.60
N ASN A 321 10.71 -7.81 -4.61
CA ASN A 321 11.45 -7.30 -5.77
C ASN A 321 12.10 -8.38 -6.66
N TYR A 322 11.69 -9.64 -6.57
CA TYR A 322 12.28 -10.76 -7.34
C TYR A 322 11.26 -11.76 -7.87
#